data_AF-A0A450Z7Y6-F1
#
_entry.id   AF-A0A450Z7Y6-F1
#
_cell.length_a   1.000
_cell.length_b   1.000
_cell.length_c   1.000
_cell.angle_alpha   90.00
_cell.angle_beta   90.00
_cell.angle_gamma   90.00
#
_symmetry.space_group_name_H-M   'P 1'
#
loop_
_entity.id
_entity.type
_entity.pdbx_description
1 polymer ?
#
loop_
_entity_poly.entity_id
_entity_poly.type
_entity_poly.pdbx_seq_one_letter_code
_entity_poly.pdbx_strand_id
1 'polypeptide(L)'
;MIPALTESKDLTYEQAEKIKNENVWQSLDTITILQAVSTFLEGLSKHTKESYRSAFNVLFRERLLDPNMSLKGLALMNLEAKLDQIKEKLPGKEATKQYRSAAFVSFTGFLQRRTQGLIHKAIPN
;
A
#
# COMPACT_ATOMS: atom_id res chain seq x y z
N MET A 1 -7.79 41.13 39.40
CA MET A 1 -8.60 40.13 38.67
C MET A 1 -7.64 39.50 37.66
N ILE A 2 -7.08 38.33 37.99
CA ILE A 2 -6.08 37.65 37.15
C ILE A 2 -6.84 36.74 36.18
N PRO A 3 -6.60 36.80 34.85
CA PRO A 3 -7.30 35.92 33.91
C PRO A 3 -6.85 34.48 34.15
N ALA A 4 -7.81 33.57 34.23
CA ALA A 4 -7.56 32.14 34.30
C ALA A 4 -6.71 31.71 33.10
N LEU A 5 -5.58 31.08 33.38
CA LEU A 5 -4.78 30.36 32.40
C LEU A 5 -5.71 29.32 31.76
N THR A 6 -5.98 29.49 30.47
CA THR A 6 -6.70 28.51 29.66
C THR A 6 -5.94 27.19 29.76
N GLU A 7 -6.56 26.19 30.40
CA GLU A 7 -6.11 24.80 30.38
C GLU A 7 -6.01 24.36 28.91
N SER A 8 -4.79 24.35 28.37
CA SER A 8 -4.47 23.48 27.25
C SER A 8 -4.69 22.06 27.74
N LYS A 9 -5.81 21.44 27.36
CA LYS A 9 -6.02 20.00 27.51
C LYS A 9 -4.95 19.30 26.67
N ASP A 10 -3.80 19.05 27.27
CA ASP A 10 -2.73 18.30 26.64
C ASP A 10 -3.25 16.88 26.36
N LEU A 11 -3.34 16.54 25.08
CA LEU A 11 -3.70 15.21 24.63
C LEU A 11 -2.68 14.21 25.17
N THR A 12 -3.15 13.07 25.68
CA THR A 12 -2.22 11.99 26.03
C THR A 12 -1.58 11.44 24.76
N TYR A 13 -0.36 10.88 24.87
CA TYR A 13 0.33 10.26 23.73
C TYR A 13 -0.57 9.24 23.01
N GLU A 14 -1.28 8.40 23.76
CA GLU A 14 -2.18 7.38 23.19
C GLU A 14 -3.33 8.02 22.38
N GLN A 15 -3.89 9.13 22.85
CA GLN A 15 -4.94 9.85 22.13
C GLN A 15 -4.38 10.49 20.86
N ALA A 16 -3.20 11.10 20.93
CA ALA A 16 -2.54 11.70 19.77
C ALA A 16 -2.21 10.62 18.71
N GLU A 17 -1.74 9.44 19.13
CA GLU A 17 -1.45 8.32 18.24
C GLU A 17 -2.71 7.77 17.56
N LYS A 18 -3.81 7.59 18.31
CA LYS A 18 -5.10 7.18 17.73
C LYS A 18 -5.61 8.18 16.69
N ILE A 19 -5.59 9.47 17.01
CA ILE A 19 -6.03 10.53 16.08
C ILE A 19 -5.17 10.51 14.81
N LYS A 20 -3.85 10.38 14.97
CA LYS A 20 -2.93 10.29 13.83
C LYS A 20 -3.22 9.08 12.96
N ASN A 21 -3.39 7.89 13.54
CA ASN A 21 -3.68 6.67 12.79
C ASN A 21 -5.04 6.76 12.07
N GLU A 22 -6.05 7.32 12.73
CA GLU A 22 -7.37 7.55 12.12
C GLU A 22 -7.26 8.53 10.94
N ASN A 23 -6.51 9.62 11.09
CA ASN A 23 -6.29 10.58 10.00
C ASN A 23 -5.60 9.92 8.79
N VAL A 24 -4.58 9.08 9.02
CA VAL A 24 -3.94 8.32 7.94
C VAL A 24 -4.94 7.36 7.33
N TRP A 25 -5.70 6.61 8.15
CA TRP A 25 -6.72 5.66 7.70
C TRP A 25 -7.78 6.31 6.80
N GLN A 26 -8.24 7.51 7.14
CA GLN A 26 -9.18 8.25 6.30
C GLN A 26 -8.53 8.74 5.00
N SER A 27 -7.26 9.16 5.03
CA SER A 27 -6.54 9.58 3.83
C SER A 27 -6.40 8.46 2.79
N LEU A 28 -6.32 7.19 3.23
CA LEU A 28 -6.19 6.03 2.34
C LEU A 28 -7.40 5.86 1.39
N ASP A 29 -8.57 6.41 1.74
CA ASP A 29 -9.74 6.30 0.89
C ASP A 29 -9.67 7.20 -0.36
N THR A 30 -8.86 8.26 -0.26
CA THR A 30 -8.70 9.27 -1.33
C THR A 30 -7.66 8.89 -2.38
N ILE A 31 -6.88 7.83 -2.11
CA ILE A 31 -5.77 7.41 -2.97
C ILE A 31 -6.11 6.06 -3.58
N THR A 32 -6.14 6.00 -4.91
CA THR A 32 -6.31 4.76 -5.66
C THR A 32 -5.03 3.95 -5.72
N ILE A 33 -5.15 2.64 -5.95
CA ILE A 33 -4.00 1.77 -6.21
C ILE A 33 -3.18 2.28 -7.40
N LEU A 34 -3.80 2.75 -8.48
CA LEU A 34 -3.09 3.26 -9.65
C LEU A 34 -2.21 4.48 -9.32
N GLN A 35 -2.73 5.42 -8.52
CA GLN A 35 -1.96 6.57 -8.05
C GLN A 35 -0.80 6.12 -7.16
N ALA A 36 -1.05 5.22 -6.21
CA ALA A 36 -0.02 4.71 -5.32
C ALA A 36 1.10 3.96 -6.07
N VAL A 37 0.74 3.14 -7.07
CA VAL A 37 1.69 2.45 -7.93
C VAL A 37 2.50 3.45 -8.74
N SER A 38 1.87 4.51 -9.28
CA SER A 38 2.59 5.54 -10.03
C SER A 38 3.65 6.23 -9.17
N THR A 39 3.28 6.67 -7.96
CA THR A 39 4.21 7.26 -6.98
C THR A 39 5.31 6.29 -6.57
N PHE A 40 4.98 5.00 -6.37
CA PHE A 40 5.96 3.97 -6.05
C PHE A 40 6.99 3.81 -7.19
N LEU A 41 6.51 3.71 -8.43
CA LEU A 41 7.34 3.54 -9.62
C LEU A 41 8.27 4.73 -9.82
N GLU A 42 7.84 5.95 -9.51
CA GLU A 42 8.68 7.16 -9.65
C GLU A 42 9.97 7.09 -8.84
N GLY A 43 9.94 6.46 -7.66
CA GLY A 43 11.09 6.28 -6.78
C GLY A 43 12.07 5.17 -7.19
N LEU A 44 11.82 4.47 -8.30
CA LEU A 44 12.68 3.37 -8.78
C LEU A 44 13.64 3.83 -9.89
N SER A 45 14.75 3.10 -10.05
CA SER A 45 15.65 3.26 -11.20
C SER A 45 14.91 2.99 -12.52
N LYS A 46 15.41 3.55 -13.64
CA LYS A 46 14.75 3.46 -14.95
C LYS A 46 14.39 2.02 -15.34
N HIS A 47 15.36 1.10 -15.28
CA HIS A 47 15.15 -0.30 -15.65
C HIS A 47 14.15 -1.02 -14.74
N THR A 48 14.23 -0.80 -13.43
CA THR A 48 13.30 -1.41 -12.47
C THR A 48 11.89 -0.83 -12.65
N LYS A 49 11.78 0.48 -12.90
CA LYS A 49 10.52 1.18 -13.16
C LYS A 49 9.80 0.61 -14.38
N GLU A 50 10.49 0.46 -15.51
CA GLU A 50 9.92 -0.12 -16.74
C GLU A 50 9.44 -1.55 -16.51
N SER A 51 10.27 -2.36 -15.86
CA SER A 51 9.91 -3.72 -15.51
C SER A 51 8.65 -3.73 -14.64
N TYR A 52 8.67 -3.03 -13.50
CA TYR A 52 7.61 -3.09 -12.50
C TYR A 52 6.31 -2.51 -13.05
N ARG A 53 6.39 -1.48 -13.90
CA ARG A 53 5.23 -0.98 -14.65
C ARG A 53 4.58 -2.08 -15.49
N SER A 54 5.38 -2.87 -16.21
CA SER A 54 4.87 -4.02 -16.96
C SER A 54 4.21 -5.05 -16.04
N ALA A 55 4.79 -5.33 -14.87
CA ALA A 55 4.18 -6.22 -13.89
C ALA A 55 2.79 -5.72 -13.45
N PHE A 56 2.65 -4.46 -13.01
CA PHE A 56 1.37 -3.90 -12.59
C PHE A 56 0.34 -3.82 -13.71
N ASN A 57 0.75 -3.46 -14.93
CA ASN A 57 -0.15 -3.48 -16.09
C ASN A 57 -0.78 -4.85 -16.30
N VAL A 58 -0.01 -5.92 -16.13
CA VAL A 58 -0.53 -7.29 -16.21
C VAL A 58 -1.46 -7.58 -15.03
N LEU A 59 -1.08 -7.23 -13.80
CA LEU A 59 -1.94 -7.44 -12.63
C LEU A 59 -3.31 -6.76 -12.78
N PHE A 60 -3.33 -5.54 -13.33
CA PHE A 60 -4.57 -4.81 -13.62
C PHE A 60 -5.39 -5.49 -14.72
N ARG A 61 -4.74 -5.85 -15.85
CA ARG A 61 -5.41 -6.50 -16.97
C ARG A 61 -6.02 -7.85 -16.60
N GLU A 62 -5.31 -8.65 -15.83
CA GLU A 62 -5.80 -9.97 -15.36
C GLU A 62 -6.76 -9.85 -14.16
N ARG A 63 -7.16 -8.63 -13.76
CA ARG A 63 -8.02 -8.34 -12.60
C ARG A 63 -7.49 -8.92 -11.28
N LEU A 64 -6.18 -9.14 -11.21
CA LEU A 64 -5.47 -9.54 -10.00
C LEU A 64 -5.17 -8.36 -9.10
N LEU A 65 -5.38 -7.13 -9.55
CA LEU A 65 -5.39 -5.93 -8.74
C LEU A 65 -6.34 -4.93 -9.41
N ASP A 66 -7.16 -4.23 -8.64
CA ASP A 66 -8.07 -3.22 -9.20
C ASP A 66 -7.38 -1.85 -9.15
N PRO A 67 -7.10 -1.21 -10.31
CA PRO A 67 -6.44 0.10 -10.31
C PRO A 67 -7.27 1.20 -9.64
N ASN A 68 -8.60 1.07 -9.59
CA ASN A 68 -9.51 2.09 -9.07
C ASN A 68 -9.87 1.88 -7.59
N MET A 69 -9.50 0.74 -7.01
CA MET A 69 -9.70 0.49 -5.58
C MET A 69 -8.87 1.48 -4.76
N SER A 70 -9.42 1.94 -3.62
CA SER A 70 -8.69 2.78 -2.69
C SER A 70 -7.63 1.98 -1.92
N LEU A 71 -6.59 2.65 -1.43
CA LEU A 71 -5.61 2.00 -0.53
C LEU A 71 -6.26 1.49 0.75
N LYS A 72 -7.36 2.11 1.19
CA LYS A 72 -8.17 1.64 2.32
C LYS A 72 -8.80 0.29 2.02
N GLY A 73 -9.37 0.13 0.82
CA GLY A 73 -9.87 -1.16 0.33
C GLY A 73 -8.78 -2.22 0.30
N LEU A 74 -7.58 -1.87 -0.20
CA LEU A 74 -6.43 -2.77 -0.22
C LEU A 74 -6.00 -3.19 1.20
N ALA A 75 -6.00 -2.27 2.16
CA ALA A 75 -5.61 -2.51 3.54
C ALA A 75 -6.49 -3.56 4.25
N LEU A 76 -7.74 -3.69 3.81
CA LEU A 76 -8.71 -4.67 4.32
C LEU A 76 -8.58 -6.04 3.64
N MET A 77 -7.78 -6.17 2.58
CA MET A 77 -7.57 -7.43 1.89
C MET A 77 -6.56 -8.31 2.62
N ASN A 78 -6.71 -9.63 2.47
CA ASN A 78 -5.65 -10.58 2.79
C ASN A 78 -4.58 -10.52 1.68
N LEU A 79 -3.46 -9.86 1.97
CA LEU A 79 -2.41 -9.59 0.99
C LEU A 79 -1.59 -10.84 0.66
N GLU A 80 -1.48 -11.79 1.57
CA GLU A 80 -0.86 -13.10 1.38
C GLU A 80 -1.69 -13.94 0.40
N ALA A 81 -3.00 -14.05 0.63
CA ALA A 81 -3.91 -14.72 -0.29
C ALA A 81 -3.91 -14.05 -1.68
N LYS A 82 -3.76 -12.72 -1.73
CA LYS A 82 -3.61 -11.98 -2.98
C LYS A 82 -2.29 -12.31 -3.69
N LEU A 83 -1.19 -12.42 -2.95
CA LEU A 83 0.10 -12.83 -3.47
C LEU A 83 0.06 -14.26 -4.03
N ASP A 84 -0.60 -15.19 -3.34
CA ASP A 84 -0.77 -16.56 -3.83
C ASP A 84 -1.60 -16.62 -5.11
N GLN A 85 -2.69 -15.84 -5.19
CA GLN A 85 -3.44 -15.68 -6.44
C GLN A 85 -2.59 -15.15 -7.59
N ILE A 86 -1.65 -14.23 -7.31
CA ILE A 86 -0.72 -13.71 -8.32
C ILE A 86 0.20 -14.84 -8.82
N LYS A 87 0.76 -15.65 -7.91
CA LYS A 87 1.62 -16.79 -8.27
C LYS A 87 0.86 -17.82 -9.11
N GLU A 88 -0.36 -18.17 -8.71
CA GLU A 88 -1.14 -19.24 -9.34
C GLU A 88 -1.75 -18.82 -10.68
N LYS A 89 -2.50 -17.71 -10.70
CA LYS A 89 -3.39 -17.35 -11.81
C LYS A 89 -2.69 -16.66 -12.97
N LEU A 90 -1.48 -16.15 -12.77
CA LEU A 90 -0.75 -15.52 -13.85
C LEU A 90 -0.31 -16.55 -14.89
N PRO A 91 -0.55 -16.31 -16.20
CA PRO A 91 0.01 -17.15 -17.25
C PRO A 91 1.51 -16.88 -17.41
N GLY A 92 2.25 -17.92 -17.82
CA GLY A 92 3.65 -17.84 -18.22
C GLY A 92 4.60 -18.71 -17.39
N LYS A 93 5.90 -18.50 -17.63
CA LYS A 93 6.98 -19.22 -16.95
C LYS A 93 7.05 -18.83 -15.47
N GLU A 94 7.55 -19.75 -14.65
CA GLU A 94 7.71 -19.55 -13.20
C GLU A 94 8.51 -18.27 -12.89
N ALA A 95 9.61 -18.04 -13.62
CA ALA A 95 10.41 -16.82 -13.47
C ALA A 95 9.59 -15.53 -13.65
N THR A 96 8.61 -15.52 -14.57
CA THR A 96 7.73 -14.37 -14.80
C THR A 96 6.72 -14.18 -13.67
N LYS A 97 6.18 -15.28 -13.12
CA LYS A 97 5.27 -15.26 -11.96
C LYS A 97 6.00 -14.74 -10.72
N GLN A 98 7.20 -15.24 -10.46
CA GLN A 98 8.06 -14.81 -9.35
C GLN A 98 8.43 -13.33 -9.47
N TYR A 99 8.80 -12.90 -10.67
CA TYR A 99 9.11 -11.51 -10.96
C TYR A 99 7.93 -10.56 -10.63
N ARG A 100 6.70 -10.89 -11.05
CA ARG A 100 5.50 -10.09 -10.78
C ARG A 100 5.11 -10.13 -9.29
N SER A 101 5.29 -11.27 -8.66
CA SER A 101 5.11 -11.43 -7.21
C SER A 101 6.06 -10.53 -6.42
N ALA A 102 7.33 -10.47 -6.82
CA ALA A 102 8.33 -9.59 -6.22
C ALA A 102 7.98 -8.10 -6.37
N ALA A 103 7.40 -7.70 -7.51
CA ALA A 103 6.91 -6.33 -7.70
C ALA A 103 5.77 -5.99 -6.72
N PHE A 104 4.82 -6.90 -6.52
CA PHE A 104 3.73 -6.72 -5.55
C PHE A 104 4.22 -6.66 -4.10
N VAL A 105 5.14 -7.54 -3.71
CA VAL A 105 5.77 -7.55 -2.38
C VAL A 105 6.57 -6.26 -2.13
N SER A 106 7.28 -5.75 -3.15
CA SER A 106 8.02 -4.49 -3.05
C SER A 106 7.09 -3.30 -2.87
N PHE A 107 5.96 -3.29 -3.58
CA PHE A 107 4.94 -2.26 -3.48
C PHE A 107 4.25 -2.25 -2.10
N THR A 108 3.82 -3.41 -1.60
CA THR A 108 3.23 -3.49 -0.24
C THR A 108 4.24 -3.12 0.83
N GLY A 109 5.53 -3.43 0.65
CA GLY A 109 6.59 -2.92 1.52
C GLY A 109 6.80 -1.41 1.45
N PHE A 110 6.63 -0.79 0.28
CA PHE A 110 6.62 0.66 0.14
C PHE A 110 5.42 1.29 0.87
N LEU A 111 4.22 0.70 0.74
CA LEU A 111 3.02 1.15 1.43
C LEU A 111 3.18 1.06 2.95
N GLN A 112 3.67 -0.07 3.47
CA GLN A 112 3.89 -0.25 4.91
C GLN A 112 4.72 0.88 5.51
N ARG A 113 5.81 1.29 4.84
CA ARG A 113 6.65 2.41 5.32
C ARG A 113 5.91 3.75 5.27
N ARG A 114 5.11 3.99 4.23
CA ARG A 114 4.38 5.26 4.04
C ARG A 114 3.17 5.39 4.95
N THR A 115 2.52 4.28 5.28
CA THR A 115 1.33 4.25 6.13
C THR A 115 1.63 3.83 7.57
N GLN A 116 2.92 3.77 7.94
CA GLN A 116 3.38 3.40 9.28
C GLN A 116 2.79 2.07 9.79
N GLY A 117 2.68 1.09 8.89
CA GLY A 117 2.19 -0.25 9.22
C GLY A 117 0.70 -0.50 8.98
N LEU A 118 -0.13 0.53 8.72
CA LEU A 118 -1.57 0.31 8.46
C LEU A 118 -1.84 -0.61 7.27
N ILE A 119 -0.98 -0.57 6.24
CA ILE A 119 -0.95 -1.56 5.16
C ILE A 119 0.27 -2.43 5.41
N HIS A 120 0.05 -3.70 5.72
CA HIS A 120 1.14 -4.64 5.97
C HIS A 120 1.84 -5.02 4.67
N LYS A 121 3.12 -5.38 4.74
CA LYS A 121 3.82 -5.96 3.59
C LYS A 121 3.40 -7.41 3.41
N ALA A 122 3.09 -7.80 2.17
CA ALA A 122 2.83 -9.19 1.83
C ALA A 122 4.10 -10.03 2.04
N ILE A 123 3.98 -11.14 2.76
CA ILE A 123 5.09 -12.05 3.01
C ILE A 123 5.01 -13.22 2.02
N PRO A 124 6.04 -13.47 1.20
CA PRO A 124 6.09 -14.67 0.38
C PRO A 124 6.22 -15.91 1.27
N ASN A 125 5.32 -16.87 1.06
CA ASN A 125 5.54 -18.27 1.41
C ASN A 125 6.52 -18.92 0.42
#